data_AF-A0A260ZI29-F1
#
_entry.id   AF-A0A260ZI29-F1
#
_cell.length_a   1.000
_cell.length_b   1.000
_cell.length_c   1.000
_cell.angle_alpha   90.00
_cell.angle_beta   90.00
_cell.angle_gamma   90.00
#
_symmetry.space_group_name_H-M   'P 1'
#
loop_
_entity.id
_entity.type
_entity.pdbx_description
1 polymer ?
#
loop_
_entity_poly.entity_id
_entity_poly.type
_entity_poly.pdbx_seq_one_letter_code
_entity_poly.pdbx_strand_id
1 'polypeptide(L)'
;MLKQLLQRLTRIMTKTIEEPVADKLNHVQSGGVHKEPKKPRVKQAKYAMLLGYQGKKYYGMQLQKDLPTIESKLLEAMEKAGWITAAQRDKPFDFFFQRAARTDRAVSAARQMCGMQLPRDDDKYQTDGAGVLNNLLPDDIRVFGMRRTINFFHPQKQCDYRTYSYTCPSFVFAKPTELTNSAFRLPKETLAEVNDILSIYKGTHNFFNYTAKRAYNDMSSNRYIVSFECKEPFLFRDEFRKEDVEFVQIVVKGQSFVLHQIRKMVGMVITVVRELHLKSAIQRSFEGQRMDIPMAPGLGLLLERTHYDCYDKKNAKDHQPLTDWGEIIEKEVERTKFELITKDMLETELVSQGMMKWLADLVHHDFTSNPEAEEPEKKTFVTMAAACASNAAKEQEAASSETSEAAKEQESTEPKIVPAPVEDLEVESEGLKIVEPEDDKQPVAASASQ
;
A
#
# COMPACT_ATOMS: atom_id res chain seq x y z
N MET A 1 -14.83 27.38 67.63
CA MET A 1 -15.40 26.12 68.16
C MET A 1 -14.75 24.83 67.65
N LEU A 2 -14.00 24.77 66.54
CA LEU A 2 -13.44 23.48 66.07
C LEU A 2 -12.25 22.93 66.89
N LYS A 3 -11.49 23.77 67.62
CA LYS A 3 -10.32 23.33 68.42
C LYS A 3 -10.64 22.61 69.72
N GLN A 4 -11.85 22.76 70.28
CA GLN A 4 -12.25 22.08 71.53
C GLN A 4 -12.75 20.64 71.31
N LEU A 5 -13.15 20.26 70.09
CA LEU A 5 -13.51 18.87 69.78
C LEU A 5 -12.25 17.98 69.66
N LEU A 6 -11.16 18.50 69.08
CA LEU A 6 -9.92 17.74 68.89
C LEU A 6 -9.15 17.42 70.18
N GLN A 7 -9.31 18.23 71.25
CA GLN A 7 -8.67 17.96 72.54
C GLN A 7 -9.37 16.85 73.37
N ARG A 8 -10.58 16.42 72.99
CA ARG A 8 -11.28 15.28 73.62
C ARG A 8 -11.01 13.94 72.95
N LEU A 9 -10.52 13.92 71.72
CA LEU A 9 -10.26 12.68 70.95
C LEU A 9 -8.80 12.20 70.99
N THR A 10 -7.87 12.97 71.56
CA THR A 10 -6.43 12.66 71.61
C THR A 10 -5.90 12.34 73.01
N ARG A 11 -6.78 12.21 74.03
CA ARG A 11 -6.36 12.03 75.44
C ARG A 11 -7.06 10.89 76.19
N ILE A 12 -7.57 9.89 75.47
CA ILE A 12 -7.94 8.58 76.02
C ILE A 12 -7.03 7.50 75.40
N MET A 13 -5.73 7.78 75.45
CA MET A 13 -4.68 6.78 75.52
C MET A 13 -3.81 7.12 76.73
N THR A 14 -3.14 6.10 77.27
CA THR A 14 -2.26 6.09 78.47
C THR A 14 -2.92 6.22 79.85
N LYS A 15 -3.32 5.06 80.40
CA LYS A 15 -2.70 4.58 81.65
C LYS A 15 -2.73 3.05 81.78
N THR A 16 -1.54 2.47 81.87
CA THR A 16 -1.26 1.03 82.00
C THR A 16 -1.23 0.62 83.48
N ILE A 17 -1.67 -0.60 83.81
CA ILE A 17 -1.23 -1.39 84.98
C ILE A 17 -1.09 -2.85 84.52
N GLU A 18 -0.11 -3.56 85.08
CA GLU A 18 0.45 -4.82 84.58
C GLU A 18 -0.16 -6.09 85.26
N GLU A 19 -0.27 -7.17 84.44
CA GLU A 19 0.05 -8.59 84.75
C GLU A 19 -0.82 -9.46 85.71
N PRO A 20 -0.73 -10.83 85.66
CA PRO A 20 -0.60 -11.73 84.49
C PRO A 20 -1.36 -13.11 84.57
N VAL A 21 -1.23 -13.93 83.51
CA VAL A 21 -1.43 -15.42 83.40
C VAL A 21 -2.80 -16.07 83.71
N ALA A 22 -3.42 -16.75 82.71
CA ALA A 22 -3.66 -18.22 82.73
C ALA A 22 -4.54 -18.74 81.56
N ASP A 23 -4.24 -19.97 81.15
CA ASP A 23 -4.82 -20.79 80.07
C ASP A 23 -6.33 -20.68 79.75
N LYS A 24 -6.63 -20.71 78.44
CA LYS A 24 -7.42 -21.81 77.84
C LYS A 24 -7.22 -21.94 76.33
N LEU A 25 -6.50 -22.99 75.97
CA LEU A 25 -6.27 -23.47 74.61
C LEU A 25 -7.49 -24.22 74.03
N ASN A 26 -7.56 -24.21 72.69
CA ASN A 26 -8.17 -25.23 71.83
C ASN A 26 -9.71 -25.39 71.77
N HIS A 27 -10.30 -24.80 70.72
CA HIS A 27 -11.02 -25.62 69.74
C HIS A 27 -10.85 -25.04 68.33
N VAL A 28 -9.81 -25.47 67.61
CA VAL A 28 -9.59 -25.12 66.20
C VAL A 28 -10.47 -26.03 65.34
N GLN A 29 -11.38 -25.45 64.55
CA GLN A 29 -12.04 -26.18 63.46
C GLN A 29 -11.02 -26.40 62.34
N SER A 30 -10.76 -27.66 62.01
CA SER A 30 -9.88 -28.09 60.91
C SER A 30 -10.54 -27.90 59.54
N GLY A 31 -10.73 -26.63 59.16
CA GLY A 31 -11.13 -26.24 57.82
C GLY A 31 -10.02 -26.52 56.81
N GLY A 32 -9.96 -27.75 56.30
CA GLY A 32 -9.01 -28.17 55.27
C GLY A 32 -9.27 -27.44 53.94
N VAL A 33 -8.63 -26.29 53.75
CA VAL A 33 -8.61 -25.62 52.44
C VAL A 33 -7.81 -26.49 51.47
N HIS A 34 -8.51 -27.28 50.65
CA HIS A 34 -7.95 -27.91 49.47
C HIS A 34 -7.42 -26.82 48.54
N LYS A 35 -6.13 -26.47 48.67
CA LYS A 35 -5.40 -25.75 47.64
C LYS A 35 -5.37 -26.65 46.41
N GLU A 36 -6.17 -26.33 45.40
CA GLU A 36 -6.01 -26.92 44.08
C GLU A 36 -4.54 -26.83 43.65
N PRO A 37 -3.97 -27.90 43.05
CA PRO A 37 -2.59 -27.88 42.61
C PRO A 37 -2.42 -26.78 41.56
N LYS A 38 -1.71 -25.71 41.94
CA LYS A 38 -1.39 -24.61 41.02
C LYS A 38 -0.69 -25.19 39.80
N LYS A 39 -1.36 -25.12 38.63
CA LYS A 39 -0.84 -25.63 37.37
C LYS A 39 0.61 -25.13 37.17
N PRO A 40 1.56 -26.01 36.79
CA PRO A 40 2.96 -25.63 36.66
C PRO A 40 3.08 -24.46 35.68
N ARG A 41 3.70 -23.36 36.14
CA ARG A 41 3.82 -22.13 35.34
C ARG A 41 4.87 -22.34 34.25
N VAL A 42 4.41 -22.72 33.07
CA VAL A 42 5.24 -22.82 31.85
C VAL A 42 5.94 -21.48 31.62
N LYS A 43 7.28 -21.47 31.66
CA LYS A 43 8.08 -20.28 31.35
C LYS A 43 7.85 -19.91 29.89
N GLN A 44 7.81 -18.62 29.59
CA GLN A 44 7.60 -18.09 28.24
C GLN A 44 8.84 -17.32 27.81
N ALA A 45 9.17 -17.34 26.52
CA ALA A 45 10.28 -16.58 25.95
C ALA A 45 9.88 -15.98 24.59
N LYS A 46 10.62 -14.96 24.13
CA LYS A 46 10.46 -14.39 22.79
C LYS A 46 11.39 -15.08 21.80
N TYR A 47 10.86 -15.33 20.60
CA TYR A 47 11.60 -15.91 19.49
C TYR A 47 11.40 -15.09 18.22
N ALA A 48 12.44 -15.07 17.41
CA ALA A 48 12.49 -14.55 16.06
C ALA A 48 12.56 -15.75 15.09
N MET A 49 11.65 -15.83 14.13
CA MET A 49 11.58 -16.81 13.03
C MET A 49 11.88 -16.17 11.66
N LEU A 50 13.00 -16.55 11.04
CA LEU A 50 13.36 -16.14 9.67
C LEU A 50 12.62 -17.04 8.67
N LEU A 51 12.01 -16.46 7.65
CA LEU A 51 11.28 -17.20 6.61
C LEU A 51 11.30 -16.51 5.24
N GLY A 52 11.06 -17.30 4.19
CA GLY A 52 10.83 -16.86 2.82
C GLY A 52 9.56 -17.49 2.25
N TYR A 53 8.99 -16.87 1.22
CA TYR A 53 7.76 -17.33 0.57
C TYR A 53 7.56 -16.72 -0.82
N GLN A 54 6.87 -17.49 -1.67
CA GLN A 54 6.34 -17.02 -2.96
C GLN A 54 4.95 -16.42 -2.74
N GLY A 55 4.80 -15.10 -2.93
CA GLY A 55 3.57 -14.38 -2.61
C GLY A 55 2.38 -14.69 -3.52
N LYS A 56 2.62 -15.26 -4.70
CA LYS A 56 1.69 -15.40 -5.85
C LYS A 56 0.29 -15.93 -5.52
N LYS A 57 0.17 -16.90 -4.61
CA LYS A 57 -1.11 -17.53 -4.20
C LYS A 57 -1.80 -16.83 -3.01
N TYR A 58 -1.19 -15.80 -2.44
CA TYR A 58 -1.55 -15.24 -1.13
C TYR A 58 -1.98 -13.77 -1.22
N TYR A 59 -2.91 -13.40 -0.34
CA TYR A 59 -3.41 -12.04 -0.18
C TYR A 59 -2.50 -11.17 0.71
N GLY A 60 -1.18 -11.41 0.61
CA GLY A 60 -0.13 -10.72 1.35
C GLY A 60 0.29 -11.45 2.64
N MET A 61 1.14 -10.77 3.42
CA MET A 61 1.67 -11.33 4.68
C MET A 61 0.59 -11.45 5.77
N GLN A 62 -0.06 -10.33 6.10
CA GLN A 62 -0.84 -10.19 7.33
C GLN A 62 -2.14 -11.00 7.29
N LEU A 63 -2.50 -11.65 8.40
CA LEU A 63 -3.78 -12.34 8.56
C LEU A 63 -4.98 -11.46 8.16
N GLN A 64 -5.84 -12.00 7.29
CA GLN A 64 -7.09 -11.42 6.85
C GLN A 64 -8.21 -12.46 7.00
N LYS A 65 -9.45 -12.01 7.16
CA LYS A 65 -10.61 -12.89 7.30
C LYS A 65 -10.87 -13.59 5.95
N ASP A 66 -11.13 -14.89 5.99
CA ASP A 66 -11.59 -15.71 4.86
C ASP A 66 -10.67 -15.72 3.60
N LEU A 67 -9.40 -15.29 3.73
CA LEU A 67 -8.43 -15.23 2.63
C LEU A 67 -7.12 -15.95 3.00
N PRO A 68 -6.48 -16.68 2.06
CA PRO A 68 -5.18 -17.30 2.31
C PRO A 68 -4.09 -16.23 2.40
N THR A 69 -3.39 -16.18 3.53
CA THR A 69 -2.25 -15.30 3.76
C THR A 69 -1.07 -16.09 4.32
N ILE A 70 0.14 -15.53 4.25
CA ILE A 70 1.32 -16.19 4.80
C ILE A 70 1.15 -16.45 6.30
N GLU A 71 0.62 -15.47 7.04
CA GLU A 71 0.32 -15.65 8.46
C GLU A 71 -0.72 -16.73 8.72
N SER A 72 -1.78 -16.87 7.90
CA SER A 72 -2.77 -17.93 8.13
C SER A 72 -2.12 -19.32 8.09
N LYS A 73 -1.22 -19.56 7.13
CA LYS A 73 -0.52 -20.86 7.01
C LYS A 73 0.54 -21.08 8.08
N LEU A 74 1.27 -20.05 8.50
CA LEU A 74 2.17 -20.14 9.65
C LEU A 74 1.42 -20.48 10.94
N LEU A 75 0.29 -19.82 11.20
CA LEU A 75 -0.50 -20.04 12.41
C LEU A 75 -1.15 -21.43 12.43
N GLU A 76 -1.69 -21.89 11.29
CA GLU A 76 -2.16 -23.28 11.11
C GLU A 76 -1.04 -24.30 11.40
N ALA A 77 0.19 -24.07 10.91
CA ALA A 77 1.33 -24.96 11.15
C ALA A 77 1.79 -24.95 12.62
N MET A 78 1.87 -23.77 13.25
CA MET A 78 2.27 -23.62 14.66
C MET A 78 1.28 -24.26 15.63
N GLU A 79 -0.02 -24.21 15.33
CA GLU A 79 -1.06 -24.91 16.10
C GLU A 79 -0.94 -26.42 15.93
N LYS A 80 -0.81 -26.92 14.69
CA LYS A 80 -0.59 -28.36 14.40
C LYS A 80 0.67 -28.90 15.08
N ALA A 81 1.71 -28.08 15.21
CA ALA A 81 2.94 -28.41 15.95
C ALA A 81 2.78 -28.35 17.49
N GLY A 82 1.62 -27.92 17.99
CA GLY A 82 1.31 -27.80 19.42
C GLY A 82 1.99 -26.62 20.12
N TRP A 83 2.46 -25.61 19.38
CA TRP A 83 3.19 -24.46 19.94
C TRP A 83 2.27 -23.34 20.40
N ILE A 84 1.09 -23.24 19.78
CA ILE A 84 0.02 -22.29 20.13
C ILE A 84 -1.32 -23.02 20.18
N THR A 85 -2.28 -22.43 20.89
CA THR A 85 -3.67 -22.89 20.94
C THR A 85 -4.51 -22.36 19.77
N ALA A 86 -5.65 -23.00 19.47
CA ALA A 86 -6.62 -22.50 18.49
C ALA A 86 -7.03 -21.03 18.73
N ALA A 87 -7.25 -20.65 19.99
CA ALA A 87 -7.58 -19.27 20.35
C ALA A 87 -6.46 -18.28 20.00
N GLN A 88 -5.18 -18.68 20.15
CA GLN A 88 -4.02 -17.88 19.76
C GLN A 88 -3.80 -17.86 18.24
N ARG A 89 -4.19 -18.92 17.52
CA ARG A 89 -4.22 -18.94 16.04
C ARG A 89 -5.21 -17.90 15.52
N ASP A 90 -6.40 -17.84 16.09
CA ASP A 90 -7.44 -16.88 15.70
C ASP A 90 -7.15 -15.45 16.22
N LYS A 91 -6.39 -15.31 17.32
CA LYS A 91 -5.93 -14.03 17.89
C LYS A 91 -4.41 -13.99 18.07
N PRO A 92 -3.63 -13.72 17.01
CA PRO A 92 -2.17 -13.76 17.09
C PRO A 92 -1.55 -12.72 18.04
N PHE A 93 -2.32 -11.70 18.42
CA PHE A 93 -1.93 -10.73 19.45
C PHE A 93 -1.74 -11.37 20.84
N ASP A 94 -2.51 -12.42 21.16
CA ASP A 94 -2.50 -13.07 22.49
C ASP A 94 -1.18 -13.80 22.80
N PHE A 95 -0.38 -14.08 21.77
CA PHE A 95 1.01 -14.56 21.90
C PHE A 95 2.03 -13.59 21.25
N PHE A 96 1.63 -12.33 21.07
CA PHE A 96 2.46 -11.24 20.55
C PHE A 96 3.08 -11.49 19.18
N PHE A 97 2.38 -12.20 18.28
CA PHE A 97 2.85 -12.43 16.92
C PHE A 97 2.94 -11.10 16.14
N GLN A 98 4.14 -10.83 15.65
CA GLN A 98 4.49 -9.62 14.91
C GLN A 98 5.36 -9.99 13.69
N ARG A 99 5.36 -9.10 12.70
CA ARG A 99 6.09 -9.21 11.43
C ARG A 99 6.92 -7.96 11.18
N ALA A 100 8.05 -8.08 10.49
CA ALA A 100 8.93 -6.96 10.18
C ALA A 100 8.41 -6.11 9.02
N ALA A 101 7.87 -6.76 7.99
CA ALA A 101 7.24 -6.12 6.85
C ALA A 101 5.82 -6.67 6.62
N ARG A 102 4.92 -5.82 6.16
CA ARG A 102 3.65 -6.25 5.57
C ARG A 102 3.84 -6.21 4.06
N THR A 103 3.94 -7.36 3.42
CA THR A 103 3.96 -7.45 1.96
C THR A 103 2.54 -7.43 1.42
N ASP A 104 2.34 -6.73 0.31
CA ASP A 104 1.06 -6.64 -0.39
C ASP A 104 0.69 -7.99 -1.04
N ARG A 105 -0.53 -8.10 -1.57
CA ARG A 105 -0.96 -9.27 -2.35
C ARG A 105 0.04 -9.61 -3.45
N ALA A 106 0.31 -10.90 -3.65
CA ALA A 106 1.25 -11.46 -4.62
C ALA A 106 2.75 -11.12 -4.40
N VAL A 107 3.12 -10.25 -3.44
CA VAL A 107 4.52 -9.86 -3.20
C VAL A 107 5.26 -10.92 -2.39
N SER A 108 6.40 -11.37 -2.91
CA SER A 108 7.25 -12.42 -2.33
C SER A 108 8.26 -11.87 -1.31
N ALA A 109 8.83 -12.75 -0.49
CA ALA A 109 9.93 -12.40 0.43
C ALA A 109 11.00 -13.49 0.46
N ALA A 110 12.27 -13.12 0.34
CA ALA A 110 13.39 -14.02 0.61
C ALA A 110 13.71 -14.08 2.11
N ARG A 111 13.57 -12.94 2.82
CA ARG A 111 13.90 -12.82 4.25
C ARG A 111 12.91 -11.94 5.00
N GLN A 112 11.70 -12.46 5.21
CA GLN A 112 10.76 -11.92 6.18
C GLN A 112 11.19 -12.32 7.60
N MET A 113 10.86 -11.48 8.58
CA MET A 113 11.23 -11.69 9.97
C MET A 113 9.98 -11.59 10.88
N CYS A 114 9.62 -12.69 11.55
CA CYS A 114 8.50 -12.76 12.48
C CYS A 114 8.95 -12.91 13.95
N GLY A 115 8.33 -12.18 14.86
CA GLY A 115 8.61 -12.23 16.29
C GLY A 115 7.38 -12.68 17.07
N MET A 116 7.55 -13.53 18.08
CA MET A 116 6.44 -14.16 18.81
C MET A 116 6.85 -14.56 20.23
N GLN A 117 5.88 -14.88 21.09
CA GLN A 117 6.09 -15.45 22.41
C GLN A 117 5.62 -16.90 22.47
N LEU A 118 6.47 -17.82 22.94
CA LEU A 118 6.16 -19.24 23.03
C LEU A 118 6.56 -19.79 24.41
N PRO A 119 6.01 -20.96 24.81
CA PRO A 119 6.59 -21.80 25.86
C PRO A 119 8.10 -21.92 25.67
N ARG A 120 8.90 -21.68 26.70
CA ARG A 120 10.37 -21.61 26.54
C ARG A 120 10.94 -23.01 26.33
N ASP A 121 11.49 -23.23 25.14
CA ASP A 121 12.15 -24.46 24.72
C ASP A 121 13.26 -24.08 23.73
N ASP A 122 14.36 -23.51 24.27
CA ASP A 122 15.35 -22.77 23.48
C ASP A 122 16.05 -23.67 22.45
N ASP A 123 16.32 -24.92 22.81
CA ASP A 123 17.03 -25.88 21.96
C ASP A 123 16.11 -26.33 20.82
N LYS A 124 14.92 -26.85 21.14
CA LYS A 124 13.93 -27.37 20.16
C LYS A 124 13.62 -26.38 19.03
N TYR A 125 13.41 -25.10 19.34
CA TYR A 125 13.11 -24.13 18.29
C TYR A 125 14.34 -23.77 17.44
N GLN A 126 15.54 -23.76 18.03
CA GLN A 126 16.78 -23.42 17.32
C GLN A 126 17.29 -24.57 16.44
N THR A 127 17.15 -25.83 16.88
CA THR A 127 17.58 -27.01 16.11
C THR A 127 16.53 -27.45 15.09
N ASP A 128 15.32 -27.75 15.56
CA ASP A 128 14.33 -28.52 14.79
C ASP A 128 13.11 -27.68 14.38
N GLY A 129 12.92 -26.51 14.98
CA GLY A 129 11.74 -25.66 14.78
C GLY A 129 11.44 -25.33 13.32
N ALA A 130 12.48 -25.05 12.52
CA ALA A 130 12.34 -24.83 11.09
C ALA A 130 11.82 -26.08 10.36
N GLY A 131 12.42 -27.25 10.61
CA GLY A 131 12.01 -28.52 10.00
C GLY A 131 10.58 -28.94 10.39
N VAL A 132 10.23 -28.79 11.67
CA VAL A 132 8.88 -29.08 12.18
C VAL A 132 7.81 -28.25 11.47
N LEU A 133 8.06 -26.95 11.26
CA LEU A 133 7.10 -26.10 10.53
C LEU A 133 7.11 -26.39 9.03
N ASN A 134 8.28 -26.61 8.40
CA ASN A 134 8.36 -26.90 6.96
C ASN A 134 7.63 -28.20 6.58
N ASN A 135 7.58 -29.20 7.47
CA ASN A 135 6.79 -30.43 7.28
C ASN A 135 5.26 -30.22 7.36
N LEU A 136 4.81 -29.05 7.84
CA LEU A 136 3.39 -28.69 8.02
C LEU A 136 2.95 -27.53 7.11
N LEU A 137 3.90 -26.86 6.45
CA LEU A 137 3.70 -25.73 5.57
C LEU A 137 3.60 -26.16 4.10
N PRO A 138 2.89 -25.41 3.24
CA PRO A 138 2.94 -25.60 1.79
C PRO A 138 4.35 -25.35 1.23
N ASP A 139 4.63 -25.89 0.03
CA ASP A 139 5.95 -25.78 -0.60
C ASP A 139 6.39 -24.35 -0.95
N ASP A 140 5.44 -23.42 -1.04
CA ASP A 140 5.67 -22.00 -1.31
C ASP A 140 5.96 -21.14 -0.06
N ILE A 141 6.11 -21.77 1.12
CA ILE A 141 6.56 -21.13 2.36
C ILE A 141 7.70 -21.96 2.99
N ARG A 142 8.80 -21.30 3.37
CA ARG A 142 9.96 -21.93 4.01
C ARG A 142 10.40 -21.13 5.23
N VAL A 143 10.41 -21.77 6.40
CA VAL A 143 11.08 -21.29 7.61
C VAL A 143 12.54 -21.73 7.56
N PHE A 144 13.46 -20.79 7.73
CA PHE A 144 14.90 -21.02 7.64
C PHE A 144 15.56 -21.23 9.00
N GLY A 145 14.99 -20.66 10.06
CA GLY A 145 15.52 -20.80 11.41
C GLY A 145 14.71 -20.01 12.44
N MET A 146 14.89 -20.37 13.71
CA MET A 146 14.38 -19.58 14.84
C MET A 146 15.48 -19.30 15.86
N ARG A 147 15.45 -18.13 16.50
CA ARG A 147 16.41 -17.71 17.52
C ARG A 147 15.70 -17.06 18.70
N ARG A 148 16.19 -17.30 19.93
CA ARG A 148 15.67 -16.61 21.12
C ARG A 148 16.14 -15.16 21.17
N THR A 149 15.21 -14.26 21.45
CA THR A 149 15.46 -12.81 21.53
C THR A 149 15.22 -12.26 22.94
N ILE A 150 15.48 -10.97 23.13
CA ILE A 150 15.07 -10.23 24.33
C ILE A 150 13.55 -10.29 24.56
N ASN A 151 13.12 -10.18 25.82
CA ASN A 151 11.73 -10.34 26.24
C ASN A 151 10.72 -9.34 25.62
N PHE A 152 11.20 -8.22 25.09
CA PHE A 152 10.39 -7.18 24.46
C PHE A 152 10.67 -7.03 22.95
N PHE A 153 11.25 -8.06 22.32
CA PHE A 153 11.56 -8.03 20.89
C PHE A 153 10.32 -7.73 20.05
N HIS A 154 10.47 -6.77 19.12
CA HIS A 154 9.42 -6.40 18.17
C HIS A 154 10.02 -6.25 16.76
N PRO A 155 9.75 -7.19 15.83
CA PRO A 155 10.44 -7.27 14.55
C PRO A 155 10.28 -6.00 13.71
N GLN A 156 9.08 -5.39 13.66
CA GLN A 156 8.88 -4.13 12.93
C GLN A 156 9.66 -2.93 13.51
N LYS A 157 9.66 -2.77 14.84
CA LYS A 157 10.16 -1.57 15.54
C LYS A 157 11.67 -1.58 15.76
N GLN A 158 12.29 -2.77 15.72
CA GLN A 158 13.73 -2.96 15.85
C GLN A 158 14.40 -3.35 14.53
N CYS A 159 13.64 -3.40 13.43
CA CYS A 159 14.19 -3.49 12.08
C CYS A 159 14.61 -2.08 11.64
N ASP A 160 15.92 -1.91 11.46
CA ASP A 160 16.55 -0.63 11.12
C ASP A 160 16.22 -0.22 9.68
N TYR A 161 16.35 -1.17 8.76
CA TYR A 161 16.15 -0.97 7.32
C TYR A 161 15.51 -2.19 6.68
N ARG A 162 14.89 -1.98 5.52
CA ARG A 162 14.38 -3.04 4.63
C ARG A 162 15.01 -2.83 3.26
N THR A 163 15.58 -3.89 2.69
CA THR A 163 15.99 -3.94 1.28
C THR A 163 14.95 -4.69 0.49
N TYR A 164 14.50 -4.10 -0.60
CA TYR A 164 13.67 -4.72 -1.61
C TYR A 164 14.41 -4.71 -2.95
N SER A 165 14.13 -5.71 -3.77
CA SER A 165 14.46 -5.71 -5.19
C SER A 165 13.18 -5.63 -6.02
N TYR A 166 13.29 -5.03 -7.20
CA TYR A 166 12.27 -5.03 -8.24
C TYR A 166 12.91 -5.55 -9.53
N THR A 167 12.54 -6.75 -9.95
CA THR A 167 13.08 -7.37 -11.16
C THR A 167 12.09 -7.21 -12.31
N CYS A 168 12.55 -6.73 -13.47
CA CYS A 168 11.74 -6.52 -14.66
C CYS A 168 12.56 -6.65 -15.95
N PRO A 169 11.91 -6.88 -17.10
CA PRO A 169 12.60 -6.85 -18.39
C PRO A 169 13.21 -5.48 -18.65
N SER A 170 14.38 -5.41 -19.27
CA SER A 170 15.12 -4.15 -19.43
C SER A 170 14.46 -3.18 -20.43
N PHE A 171 13.63 -3.69 -21.33
CA PHE A 171 12.86 -2.88 -22.30
C PHE A 171 11.93 -1.83 -21.66
N VAL A 172 11.69 -1.88 -20.34
CA VAL A 172 11.02 -0.78 -19.62
C VAL A 172 11.72 0.55 -19.84
N PHE A 173 13.05 0.53 -19.99
CA PHE A 173 13.89 1.71 -20.18
C PHE A 173 14.17 2.04 -21.67
N ALA A 174 13.54 1.33 -22.61
CA ALA A 174 13.62 1.67 -24.03
C ALA A 174 13.02 3.06 -24.29
N LYS A 175 13.81 3.95 -24.91
CA LYS A 175 13.40 5.31 -25.27
C LYS A 175 12.38 5.30 -26.41
N PRO A 176 11.66 6.42 -26.68
CA PRO A 176 10.64 6.46 -27.73
C PRO A 176 11.12 6.10 -29.14
N THR A 177 12.43 6.23 -29.40
CA THR A 177 13.08 5.86 -30.68
C THR A 177 13.50 4.39 -30.76
N GLU A 178 13.37 3.62 -29.67
CA GLU A 178 13.85 2.24 -29.55
C GLU A 178 12.70 1.22 -29.53
N LEU A 179 12.93 0.05 -30.11
CA LEU A 179 11.93 -1.02 -30.12
C LEU A 179 11.78 -1.64 -28.73
N THR A 180 10.57 -1.54 -28.16
CA THR A 180 10.22 -2.16 -26.88
C THR A 180 9.81 -3.62 -27.09
N ASN A 181 10.80 -4.52 -27.12
CA ASN A 181 10.59 -5.97 -27.31
C ASN A 181 11.67 -6.82 -26.60
N SER A 182 11.60 -8.14 -26.75
CA SER A 182 12.55 -9.12 -26.19
C SER A 182 14.00 -8.97 -26.65
N ALA A 183 14.23 -8.39 -27.83
CA ALA A 183 15.56 -8.18 -28.40
C ALA A 183 16.24 -6.89 -27.90
N PHE A 184 15.53 -6.02 -27.19
CA PHE A 184 16.11 -4.83 -26.55
C PHE A 184 17.25 -5.21 -25.58
N ARG A 185 18.32 -4.42 -25.58
CA ARG A 185 19.46 -4.54 -24.66
C ARG A 185 19.78 -3.15 -24.11
N LEU A 186 19.88 -3.03 -22.80
CA LEU A 186 20.03 -1.75 -22.11
C LEU A 186 21.42 -1.16 -22.35
N PRO A 187 21.54 0.02 -22.99
CA PRO A 187 22.82 0.71 -23.12
C PRO A 187 23.37 1.10 -21.75
N LYS A 188 24.70 1.10 -21.59
CA LYS A 188 25.36 1.47 -20.33
C LYS A 188 25.10 2.92 -19.95
N GLU A 189 24.94 3.76 -20.96
CA GLU A 189 24.60 5.17 -20.90
C GLU A 189 23.20 5.34 -20.29
N THR A 190 22.22 4.57 -20.77
CA THR A 190 20.86 4.54 -20.21
C THR A 190 20.84 3.94 -18.80
N LEU A 191 21.65 2.92 -18.51
CA LEU A 191 21.80 2.38 -17.15
C LEU A 191 22.40 3.41 -16.16
N ALA A 192 23.34 4.23 -16.62
CA ALA A 192 23.86 5.35 -15.84
C ALA A 192 22.79 6.43 -15.61
N GLU A 193 22.05 6.81 -16.65
CA GLU A 193 20.91 7.75 -16.56
C GLU A 193 19.83 7.25 -15.58
N VAL A 194 19.46 5.98 -15.64
CA VAL A 194 18.55 5.33 -14.68
C VAL A 194 19.08 5.47 -13.24
N ASN A 195 20.36 5.20 -13.01
CA ASN A 195 20.97 5.32 -11.68
C ASN A 195 21.04 6.78 -11.18
N ASP A 196 21.29 7.75 -12.06
CA ASP A 196 21.23 9.17 -11.74
C ASP A 196 19.82 9.63 -11.36
N ILE A 197 18.78 9.12 -12.04
CA ILE A 197 17.38 9.39 -11.73
C ILE A 197 16.99 8.73 -10.40
N LEU A 198 17.38 7.47 -10.16
CA LEU A 198 17.16 6.76 -8.89
C LEU A 198 17.84 7.48 -7.72
N SER A 199 18.97 8.15 -7.95
CA SER A 199 19.70 8.89 -6.91
C SER A 199 18.91 10.02 -6.27
N ILE A 200 17.94 10.63 -6.99
CA ILE A 200 17.09 11.74 -6.51
C ILE A 200 16.28 11.31 -5.27
N TYR A 201 15.88 10.04 -5.19
CA TYR A 201 15.12 9.50 -4.07
C TYR A 201 15.93 9.34 -2.78
N LYS A 202 17.27 9.38 -2.82
CA LYS A 202 18.12 9.23 -1.64
C LYS A 202 17.90 10.39 -0.67
N GLY A 203 17.98 10.12 0.63
CA GLY A 203 17.66 11.10 1.67
C GLY A 203 16.24 10.97 2.20
N THR A 204 15.77 12.02 2.89
CA THR A 204 14.44 12.07 3.52
C THR A 204 13.53 12.95 2.71
N HIS A 205 12.45 12.39 2.16
CA HIS A 205 11.47 13.10 1.35
C HIS A 205 10.04 12.80 1.80
N ASN A 206 9.08 13.63 1.38
CA ASN A 206 7.66 13.40 1.62
C ASN A 206 7.07 12.52 0.51
N PHE A 207 6.76 11.26 0.82
CA PHE A 207 6.29 10.28 -0.16
C PHE A 207 4.75 10.21 -0.27
N PHE A 208 4.01 11.28 0.08
CA PHE A 208 2.53 11.27 0.05
C PHE A 208 1.94 10.94 -1.34
N ASN A 209 2.49 11.48 -2.43
CA ASN A 209 2.09 11.12 -3.82
C ASN A 209 2.38 9.64 -4.17
N TYR A 210 3.31 9.00 -3.45
CA TYR A 210 3.71 7.60 -3.63
C TYR A 210 2.85 6.60 -2.84
N THR A 211 1.77 7.05 -2.22
CA THR A 211 0.76 6.21 -1.55
C THR A 211 -0.64 6.74 -1.82
N ALA A 212 -1.65 5.87 -1.76
CA ALA A 212 -3.03 6.33 -1.82
C ALA A 212 -3.45 7.00 -0.50
N LYS A 213 -4.43 7.92 -0.58
CA LYS A 213 -5.22 8.47 0.55
C LYS A 213 -4.39 9.08 1.69
N ARG A 214 -3.37 9.89 1.36
CA ARG A 214 -2.62 10.69 2.35
C ARG A 214 -2.51 12.14 1.93
N ALA A 215 -2.77 13.04 2.87
CA ALA A 215 -2.53 14.46 2.71
C ALA A 215 -1.02 14.78 2.75
N TYR A 216 -0.60 15.84 2.08
CA TYR A 216 0.78 16.34 2.10
C TYR A 216 1.30 16.57 3.53
N ASN A 217 0.47 17.15 4.41
CA ASN A 217 0.83 17.46 5.80
C ASN A 217 0.93 16.23 6.72
N ASP A 218 0.64 15.01 6.25
CA ASP A 218 0.83 13.80 7.03
C ASP A 218 2.32 13.46 7.14
N MET A 219 2.92 13.86 8.27
CA MET A 219 4.32 13.57 8.60
C MET A 219 4.67 12.07 8.56
N SER A 220 3.67 11.18 8.68
CA SER A 220 3.87 9.73 8.53
C SER A 220 3.95 9.27 7.06
N SER A 221 4.00 10.19 6.10
CA SER A 221 4.44 9.99 4.70
C SER A 221 5.94 10.26 4.49
N ASN A 222 6.63 10.93 5.42
CA ASN A 222 8.08 11.17 5.30
C ASN A 222 8.86 9.87 5.44
N ARG A 223 9.74 9.57 4.48
CA ARG A 223 10.55 8.34 4.48
C ARG A 223 12.00 8.62 4.11
N TYR A 224 12.90 7.84 4.71
CA TYR A 224 14.33 7.89 4.47
C TYR A 224 14.77 6.72 3.58
N ILE A 225 15.34 7.04 2.42
CA ILE A 225 15.96 6.10 1.49
C ILE A 225 17.48 6.20 1.64
N VAL A 226 18.12 5.06 1.92
CA VAL A 226 19.57 4.92 2.10
C VAL A 226 20.25 4.76 0.74
N SER A 227 19.73 3.86 -0.09
CA SER A 227 20.20 3.63 -1.45
C SER A 227 19.06 3.22 -2.37
N PHE A 228 19.18 3.58 -3.64
CA PHE A 228 18.32 3.13 -4.72
C PHE A 228 19.20 3.09 -5.97
N GLU A 229 19.26 1.94 -6.63
CA GLU A 229 20.21 1.65 -7.71
C GLU A 229 19.66 0.57 -8.64
N CYS A 230 20.00 0.62 -9.93
CA CYS A 230 19.73 -0.44 -10.90
C CYS A 230 21.01 -1.24 -11.13
N LYS A 231 20.93 -2.57 -10.99
CA LYS A 231 22.06 -3.48 -11.23
C LYS A 231 22.25 -3.72 -12.73
N GLU A 232 23.44 -4.20 -13.08
CA GLU A 232 23.77 -4.64 -14.44
C GLU A 232 22.72 -5.64 -14.96
N PRO A 233 22.35 -5.56 -16.25
CA PRO A 233 21.40 -6.48 -16.85
C PRO A 233 21.94 -7.92 -16.91
N PHE A 234 21.01 -8.87 -16.94
CA PHE A 234 21.31 -10.29 -17.17
C PHE A 234 20.32 -10.89 -18.17
N LEU A 235 20.75 -11.91 -18.92
CA LEU A 235 19.90 -12.63 -19.85
C LEU A 235 19.20 -13.79 -19.15
N PHE A 236 17.93 -14.01 -19.50
CA PHE A 236 17.16 -15.19 -19.13
C PHE A 236 16.50 -15.78 -20.39
N ARG A 237 16.55 -17.11 -20.51
CA ARG A 237 16.07 -17.83 -21.70
C ARG A 237 14.56 -18.00 -21.63
N ASP A 238 13.84 -17.50 -22.64
CA ASP A 238 12.46 -17.87 -22.88
C ASP A 238 12.44 -19.21 -23.64
N GLU A 239 12.23 -20.30 -22.92
CA GLU A 239 12.15 -21.65 -23.50
C GLU A 239 10.95 -21.84 -24.45
N PHE A 240 9.89 -21.04 -24.30
CA PHE A 240 8.71 -21.13 -25.16
C PHE A 240 8.93 -20.39 -26.49
N ARG A 241 9.44 -19.16 -26.44
CA ARG A 241 9.74 -18.35 -27.65
C ARG A 241 11.08 -18.69 -28.28
N LYS A 242 11.98 -19.36 -27.54
CA LYS A 242 13.38 -19.63 -27.91
C LYS A 242 14.20 -18.35 -28.15
N GLU A 243 13.92 -17.33 -27.35
CA GLU A 243 14.58 -16.03 -27.36
C GLU A 243 15.27 -15.76 -26.02
N ASP A 244 16.30 -14.91 -26.01
CA ASP A 244 16.89 -14.43 -24.76
C ASP A 244 16.28 -13.08 -24.42
N VAL A 245 15.66 -12.96 -23.26
CA VAL A 245 15.12 -11.70 -22.76
C VAL A 245 16.06 -11.15 -21.70
N GLU A 246 16.39 -9.87 -21.82
CA GLU A 246 17.22 -9.19 -20.84
C GLU A 246 16.37 -8.64 -19.69
N PHE A 247 16.83 -8.89 -18.47
CA PHE A 247 16.21 -8.42 -17.23
C PHE A 247 17.19 -7.54 -16.44
N VAL A 248 16.63 -6.63 -15.66
CA VAL A 248 17.35 -5.77 -14.71
C VAL A 248 16.74 -5.92 -13.32
N GLN A 249 17.55 -5.64 -12.30
CA GLN A 249 17.12 -5.64 -10.92
C GLN A 249 17.39 -4.28 -10.27
N ILE A 250 16.30 -3.60 -9.89
CA ILE A 250 16.35 -2.32 -9.18
C ILE A 250 16.30 -2.60 -7.68
N VAL A 251 17.33 -2.20 -6.93
CA VAL A 251 17.48 -2.50 -5.49
C VAL A 251 17.32 -1.22 -4.68
N VAL A 252 16.40 -1.22 -3.71
CA VAL A 252 16.16 -0.10 -2.78
C VAL A 252 16.38 -0.52 -1.34
N LYS A 253 17.20 0.24 -0.59
CA LYS A 253 17.32 0.14 0.88
C LYS A 253 16.71 1.39 1.50
N GLY A 254 15.69 1.22 2.34
CA GLY A 254 15.03 2.31 3.06
C GLY A 254 14.74 1.94 4.50
N GLN A 255 14.54 2.94 5.36
CA GLN A 255 14.22 2.71 6.78
C GLN A 255 12.85 2.03 6.92
N SER A 256 11.86 2.56 6.21
CA SER A 256 10.52 1.99 6.10
C SER A 256 9.88 2.45 4.79
N PHE A 257 8.74 1.88 4.43
CA PHE A 257 8.00 2.23 3.21
C PHE A 257 6.51 2.43 3.51
N VAL A 258 5.84 3.31 2.77
CA VAL A 258 4.36 3.39 2.73
C VAL A 258 3.79 2.40 1.72
N LEU A 259 2.47 2.20 1.76
CA LEU A 259 1.74 1.33 0.84
C LEU A 259 2.03 1.74 -0.62
N HIS A 260 2.33 0.77 -1.48
CA HIS A 260 2.67 0.95 -2.90
C HIS A 260 3.93 1.79 -3.22
N GLN A 261 4.64 2.35 -2.23
CA GLN A 261 5.71 3.34 -2.44
C GLN A 261 6.74 2.92 -3.50
N ILE A 262 7.32 1.73 -3.34
CA ILE A 262 8.40 1.23 -4.22
C ILE A 262 7.89 1.06 -5.65
N ARG A 263 6.67 0.57 -5.84
CA ARG A 263 6.06 0.36 -7.17
C ARG A 263 5.75 1.69 -7.86
N LYS A 264 5.34 2.72 -7.11
CA LYS A 264 5.17 4.09 -7.63
C LYS A 264 6.52 4.77 -7.91
N MET A 265 7.54 4.55 -7.09
CA MET A 265 8.91 5.03 -7.35
C MET A 265 9.48 4.43 -8.65
N VAL A 266 9.38 3.11 -8.83
CA VAL A 266 9.81 2.43 -10.06
C VAL A 266 9.00 2.92 -11.26
N GLY A 267 7.67 3.06 -11.14
CA GLY A 267 6.82 3.54 -12.24
C GLY A 267 7.16 4.97 -12.69
N MET A 268 7.45 5.88 -11.75
CA MET A 268 7.93 7.24 -12.06
C MET A 268 9.31 7.23 -12.73
N VAL A 269 10.25 6.39 -12.28
CA VAL A 269 11.59 6.26 -12.92
C VAL A 269 11.44 5.78 -14.37
N ILE A 270 10.63 4.75 -14.61
CA ILE A 270 10.35 4.26 -15.97
C ILE A 270 9.74 5.37 -16.82
N THR A 271 8.78 6.13 -16.28
CA THR A 271 8.14 7.26 -16.98
C THR A 271 9.16 8.31 -17.42
N VAL A 272 10.10 8.68 -16.55
CA VAL A 272 11.12 9.70 -16.86
C VAL A 272 12.12 9.18 -17.90
N VAL A 273 12.59 7.95 -17.76
CA VAL A 273 13.58 7.34 -18.69
C VAL A 273 12.98 7.12 -20.09
N ARG A 274 11.67 6.83 -20.18
CA ARG A 274 10.93 6.77 -21.45
C ARG A 274 10.52 8.14 -22.01
N GLU A 275 11.01 9.23 -21.41
CA GLU A 275 10.79 10.61 -21.85
C GLU A 275 9.29 11.05 -21.83
N LEU A 276 8.43 10.30 -21.14
CA LEU A 276 7.02 10.64 -20.92
C LEU A 276 6.84 11.76 -19.88
N HIS A 277 7.84 11.97 -19.02
CA HIS A 277 7.81 13.08 -18.07
C HIS A 277 9.22 13.58 -17.71
N LEU A 278 9.33 14.83 -17.26
CA LEU A 278 10.61 15.48 -16.99
C LEU A 278 11.26 14.99 -15.69
N LYS A 279 12.60 14.91 -15.63
CA LYS A 279 13.39 14.55 -14.43
C LYS A 279 13.04 15.40 -13.19
N SER A 280 12.70 16.68 -13.39
CA SER A 280 12.27 17.60 -12.32
C SER A 280 10.93 17.21 -11.66
N ALA A 281 10.13 16.36 -12.31
CA ALA A 281 8.87 15.89 -11.74
C ALA A 281 9.04 15.03 -10.49
N ILE A 282 10.16 14.29 -10.36
CA ILE A 282 10.45 13.53 -9.14
C ILE A 282 10.60 14.49 -7.96
N GLN A 283 11.28 15.62 -8.13
CA GLN A 283 11.41 16.64 -7.08
C GLN A 283 10.04 17.27 -6.76
N ARG A 284 9.29 17.71 -7.79
CA ARG A 284 7.93 18.25 -7.62
C ARG A 284 6.98 17.26 -6.94
N SER A 285 7.14 15.96 -7.15
CA SER A 285 6.31 14.93 -6.53
C SER A 285 6.47 14.80 -5.00
N PHE A 286 7.49 15.45 -4.41
CA PHE A 286 7.67 15.57 -2.96
C PHE A 286 7.10 16.88 -2.39
N GLU A 287 6.68 17.83 -3.24
CA GLU A 287 6.11 19.13 -2.86
C GLU A 287 4.59 19.03 -2.64
N GLY A 288 3.93 20.13 -2.29
CA GLY A 288 2.50 20.13 -1.92
C GLY A 288 1.51 19.78 -3.04
N GLN A 289 1.94 19.79 -4.31
CA GLN A 289 1.05 19.51 -5.44
C GLN A 289 0.74 18.00 -5.56
N ARG A 290 -0.55 17.66 -5.67
CA ARG A 290 -0.95 16.29 -5.97
C ARG A 290 -0.59 15.93 -7.41
N MET A 291 0.00 14.76 -7.59
CA MET A 291 0.41 14.22 -8.88
C MET A 291 -0.04 12.76 -8.91
N ASP A 292 -0.68 12.31 -10.00
CA ASP A 292 -0.83 10.87 -10.16
C ASP A 292 0.53 10.26 -10.57
N ILE A 293 0.85 9.14 -9.94
CA ILE A 293 2.14 8.46 -10.08
C ILE A 293 1.85 7.04 -10.56
N PRO A 294 2.31 6.64 -11.76
CA PRO A 294 2.13 5.30 -12.28
C PRO A 294 2.65 4.25 -11.31
N MET A 295 1.83 3.23 -11.03
CA MET A 295 2.20 2.14 -10.13
C MET A 295 2.59 0.91 -10.95
N ALA A 296 3.88 0.58 -10.98
CA ALA A 296 4.39 -0.60 -11.69
C ALA A 296 3.72 -1.91 -11.20
N PRO A 297 3.73 -3.00 -12.00
CA PRO A 297 3.18 -4.31 -11.61
C PRO A 297 3.70 -4.84 -10.27
N GLY A 298 2.95 -5.73 -9.62
CA GLY A 298 3.35 -6.33 -8.34
C GLY A 298 4.38 -7.46 -8.45
N LEU A 299 4.42 -8.15 -9.61
CA LEU A 299 5.16 -9.40 -9.81
C LEU A 299 6.67 -9.28 -9.53
N GLY A 300 7.30 -8.20 -9.99
CA GLY A 300 8.75 -7.99 -9.85
C GLY A 300 9.23 -7.71 -8.43
N LEU A 301 8.34 -7.39 -7.48
CA LEU A 301 8.71 -6.90 -6.14
C LEU A 301 9.01 -8.04 -5.16
N LEU A 302 10.20 -7.97 -4.54
CA LEU A 302 10.70 -8.95 -3.58
C LEU A 302 11.27 -8.26 -2.33
N LEU A 303 10.86 -8.69 -1.14
CA LEU A 303 11.57 -8.36 0.11
C LEU A 303 12.85 -9.20 0.22
N GLU A 304 13.99 -8.60 -0.10
CA GLU A 304 15.32 -9.23 -0.04
C GLU A 304 15.81 -9.43 1.39
N ARG A 305 15.80 -8.38 2.22
CA ARG A 305 16.41 -8.42 3.57
C ARG A 305 15.79 -7.41 4.54
N THR A 306 15.42 -7.87 5.72
CA THR A 306 15.19 -7.04 6.91
C THR A 306 16.49 -6.92 7.71
N HIS A 307 16.92 -5.70 8.02
CA HIS A 307 18.19 -5.41 8.70
C HIS A 307 17.97 -5.15 10.20
N TYR A 308 18.87 -5.67 11.04
CA TYR A 308 18.79 -5.63 12.51
C TYR A 308 20.13 -5.20 13.14
N ASP A 309 20.96 -4.45 12.41
CA ASP A 309 22.31 -4.04 12.81
C ASP A 309 22.35 -3.41 14.22
N CYS A 310 21.36 -2.57 14.57
CA CYS A 310 21.29 -1.92 15.87
C CYS A 310 20.79 -2.85 16.97
N TYR A 311 19.94 -3.83 16.64
CA TYR A 311 19.55 -4.88 17.59
C TYR A 311 20.75 -5.78 17.89
N ASP A 312 21.47 -6.23 16.87
CA ASP A 312 22.61 -7.13 17.01
C ASP A 312 23.70 -6.48 17.86
N LYS A 313 24.10 -5.25 17.53
CA LYS A 313 25.10 -4.48 18.32
C LYS A 313 24.71 -4.29 19.79
N LYS A 314 23.42 -4.12 20.10
CA LYS A 314 22.94 -3.92 21.48
C LYS A 314 22.87 -5.20 22.29
N ASN A 315 22.68 -6.36 21.65
CA ASN A 315 22.37 -7.62 22.33
C ASN A 315 23.43 -8.72 22.14
N ALA A 316 24.54 -8.44 21.44
CA ALA A 316 25.60 -9.39 21.08
C ALA A 316 26.24 -10.19 22.24
N LYS A 317 26.04 -9.79 23.50
CA LYS A 317 26.52 -10.53 24.68
C LYS A 317 25.63 -11.72 25.04
N ASP A 318 24.32 -11.56 24.90
CA ASP A 318 23.31 -12.46 25.47
C ASP A 318 22.47 -13.18 24.38
N HIS A 319 22.52 -12.69 23.14
CA HIS A 319 21.71 -13.17 22.03
C HIS A 319 22.53 -13.31 20.74
N GLN A 320 22.23 -14.36 19.99
CA GLN A 320 22.69 -14.53 18.61
C GLN A 320 22.15 -13.38 17.73
N PRO A 321 22.89 -12.96 16.68
CA PRO A 321 22.44 -11.92 15.76
C PRO A 321 21.17 -12.33 15.01
N LEU A 322 20.49 -11.36 14.40
CA LEU A 322 19.34 -11.55 13.51
C LEU A 322 19.65 -11.12 12.07
N THR A 323 20.78 -10.45 11.82
CA THR A 323 21.20 -10.05 10.47
C THR A 323 21.93 -11.17 9.71
N ASP A 324 22.74 -11.96 10.41
CA ASP A 324 23.51 -13.10 9.90
C ASP A 324 23.05 -14.41 10.58
N TRP A 325 22.58 -15.38 9.79
CA TRP A 325 22.07 -16.67 10.30
C TRP A 325 23.09 -17.81 10.20
N GLY A 326 24.31 -17.54 9.76
CA GLY A 326 25.35 -18.54 9.55
C GLY A 326 25.27 -19.19 8.17
N GLU A 327 26.42 -19.64 7.67
CA GLU A 327 26.65 -19.99 6.26
C GLU A 327 25.62 -20.98 5.67
N ILE A 328 25.22 -22.01 6.44
CA ILE A 328 24.25 -23.02 6.01
C ILE A 328 22.88 -22.38 5.73
N ILE A 329 22.40 -21.53 6.64
CA ILE A 329 21.12 -20.85 6.49
C ILE A 329 21.18 -19.77 5.40
N GLU A 330 22.27 -19.00 5.32
CA GLU A 330 22.42 -18.00 4.25
C GLU A 330 22.43 -18.64 2.85
N LYS A 331 23.08 -19.81 2.68
CA LYS A 331 23.05 -20.60 1.43
C LYS A 331 21.65 -21.12 1.12
N GLU A 332 20.92 -21.62 2.13
CA GLU A 332 19.56 -22.12 1.96
C GLU A 332 18.57 -21.02 1.56
N VAL A 333 18.73 -19.82 2.13
CA VAL A 333 17.96 -18.63 1.76
C VAL A 333 18.19 -18.27 0.29
N GLU A 334 19.44 -18.21 -0.19
CA GLU A 334 19.71 -17.84 -1.58
C GLU A 334 19.24 -18.91 -2.57
N ARG A 335 19.41 -20.20 -2.23
CA ARG A 335 18.85 -21.33 -3.00
C ARG A 335 17.33 -21.19 -3.13
N THR A 336 16.63 -21.07 -1.99
CA THR A 336 15.16 -20.96 -1.97
C THR A 336 14.69 -19.70 -2.71
N LYS A 337 15.37 -18.56 -2.53
CA LYS A 337 15.08 -17.34 -3.28
C LYS A 337 15.15 -17.58 -4.79
N PHE A 338 16.21 -18.22 -5.29
CA PHE A 338 16.33 -18.49 -6.72
C PHE A 338 15.27 -19.49 -7.22
N GLU A 339 15.20 -20.67 -6.60
CA GLU A 339 14.38 -21.79 -7.06
C GLU A 339 12.87 -21.53 -6.94
N LEU A 340 12.42 -20.96 -5.81
CA LEU A 340 11.00 -20.78 -5.50
C LEU A 340 10.46 -19.41 -5.94
N ILE A 341 11.29 -18.37 -5.99
CA ILE A 341 10.84 -16.98 -6.19
C ILE A 341 11.36 -16.40 -7.52
N THR A 342 12.67 -16.27 -7.70
CA THR A 342 13.24 -15.57 -8.86
C THR A 342 12.92 -16.30 -10.16
N LYS A 343 13.04 -17.63 -10.19
CA LYS A 343 12.72 -18.42 -11.39
C LYS A 343 11.26 -18.28 -11.82
N ASP A 344 10.29 -18.55 -10.92
CA ASP A 344 8.86 -18.38 -11.22
C ASP A 344 8.51 -16.94 -11.59
N MET A 345 9.16 -15.94 -10.99
CA MET A 345 8.95 -14.53 -11.33
C MET A 345 9.34 -14.23 -12.79
N LEU A 346 10.51 -14.68 -13.23
CA LEU A 346 11.00 -14.50 -14.60
C LEU A 346 10.11 -15.25 -15.60
N GLU A 347 9.84 -16.53 -15.35
CA GLU A 347 8.96 -17.36 -16.19
C GLU A 347 7.53 -16.80 -16.27
N THR A 348 7.00 -16.29 -15.16
CA THR A 348 5.65 -15.67 -15.12
C THR A 348 5.62 -14.37 -15.91
N GLU A 349 6.67 -13.54 -15.87
CA GLU A 349 6.71 -12.31 -16.67
C GLU A 349 6.77 -12.63 -18.17
N LEU A 350 7.59 -13.61 -18.58
CA LEU A 350 7.66 -14.07 -19.97
C LEU A 350 6.30 -14.56 -20.49
N VAL A 351 5.60 -15.41 -19.71
CA VAL A 351 4.28 -15.94 -20.11
C VAL A 351 3.20 -14.87 -20.06
N SER A 352 3.12 -14.08 -18.98
CA SER A 352 2.02 -13.14 -18.77
C SER A 352 2.18 -11.80 -19.50
N GLN A 353 3.41 -11.42 -19.84
CA GLN A 353 3.78 -10.12 -20.44
C GLN A 353 3.21 -8.94 -19.63
N GLY A 354 3.22 -9.08 -18.30
CA GLY A 354 2.60 -8.13 -17.37
C GLY A 354 3.18 -6.72 -17.47
N MET A 355 4.49 -6.62 -17.68
CA MET A 355 5.19 -5.37 -17.88
C MET A 355 4.86 -4.73 -19.24
N MET A 356 4.82 -5.51 -20.33
CA MET A 356 4.42 -4.98 -21.65
C MET A 356 2.99 -4.41 -21.66
N LYS A 357 2.05 -5.11 -21.02
CA LYS A 357 0.67 -4.64 -20.87
C LYS A 357 0.61 -3.33 -20.10
N TRP A 358 1.32 -3.25 -18.98
CA TRP A 358 1.41 -2.03 -18.18
C TRP A 358 2.09 -0.86 -18.93
N LEU A 359 3.11 -1.12 -19.76
CA LEU A 359 3.74 -0.10 -20.60
C LEU A 359 2.80 0.43 -21.70
N ALA A 360 1.92 -0.43 -22.25
CA ALA A 360 0.90 0.01 -23.22
C ALA A 360 -0.11 0.96 -22.55
N ASP A 361 -0.56 0.63 -21.34
CA ASP A 361 -1.47 1.49 -20.56
C ASP A 361 -0.79 2.80 -20.09
N LEU A 362 0.52 2.78 -19.84
CA LEU A 362 1.30 3.92 -19.31
C LEU A 362 1.23 5.16 -20.22
N VAL A 363 1.11 4.99 -21.53
CA VAL A 363 1.03 6.10 -22.50
C VAL A 363 -0.28 6.90 -22.34
N HIS A 364 -1.31 6.31 -21.73
CA HIS A 364 -2.59 6.96 -21.45
C HIS A 364 -2.67 7.61 -20.06
N HIS A 365 -1.56 7.66 -19.32
CA HIS A 365 -1.53 8.18 -17.96
C HIS A 365 -1.50 9.72 -17.92
N ASP A 366 -2.42 10.35 -17.18
CA ASP A 366 -2.50 11.82 -17.05
C ASP A 366 -1.81 12.33 -15.79
N PHE A 367 -0.55 12.77 -15.96
CA PHE A 367 0.29 13.36 -14.91
C PHE A 367 -0.17 14.75 -14.42
N THR A 368 -1.16 15.37 -15.08
CA THR A 368 -1.69 16.69 -14.71
C THR A 368 -3.07 16.63 -14.05
N SER A 369 -3.79 15.50 -14.22
CA SER A 369 -5.01 15.22 -13.47
C SER A 369 -4.76 15.22 -11.95
N ASN A 370 -5.71 15.80 -11.20
CA ASN A 370 -5.75 15.58 -9.76
C ASN A 370 -6.46 14.24 -9.50
N PRO A 371 -5.78 13.21 -8.95
CA PRO A 371 -6.40 11.90 -8.68
C PRO A 371 -7.45 11.93 -7.55
N GLU A 372 -7.68 13.09 -6.93
CA GLU A 372 -8.74 13.33 -5.94
C GLU A 372 -9.83 14.32 -6.43
N ALA A 373 -9.81 14.74 -7.70
CA ALA A 373 -10.96 15.39 -8.31
C ALA A 373 -12.10 14.36 -8.50
N GLU A 374 -13.36 14.83 -8.51
CA GLU A 374 -14.46 14.02 -9.05
C GLU A 374 -14.12 13.57 -10.48
N GLU A 375 -14.45 12.32 -10.83
CA GLU A 375 -13.83 11.60 -11.96
C GLU A 375 -13.71 12.49 -13.21
N PRO A 376 -12.50 12.68 -13.79
CA PRO A 376 -12.42 13.25 -15.13
C PRO A 376 -13.18 12.31 -16.06
N GLU A 377 -14.17 12.85 -16.80
CA GLU A 377 -14.98 12.05 -17.72
C GLU A 377 -14.10 11.15 -18.57
N LYS A 378 -14.38 9.84 -18.56
CA LYS A 378 -13.63 8.87 -19.35
C LYS A 378 -13.73 9.27 -20.82
N LYS A 379 -12.64 9.81 -21.36
CA LYS A 379 -12.49 10.24 -22.77
C LYS A 379 -12.51 9.02 -23.70
N THR A 380 -13.69 8.45 -23.88
CA THR A 380 -13.99 7.52 -24.96
C THR A 380 -13.92 8.24 -26.31
N PHE A 381 -13.72 7.48 -27.39
CA PHE A 381 -13.78 8.01 -28.75
C PHE A 381 -15.06 8.81 -29.02
N VAL A 382 -16.21 8.34 -28.50
CA VAL A 382 -17.51 9.01 -28.62
C VAL A 382 -17.52 10.36 -27.90
N THR A 383 -17.04 10.43 -26.65
CA THR A 383 -16.96 11.70 -25.90
C THR A 383 -15.96 12.68 -26.50
N MET A 384 -14.85 12.20 -27.09
CA MET A 384 -13.91 13.08 -27.82
C MET A 384 -14.52 13.63 -29.11
N ALA A 385 -15.22 12.80 -29.88
CA ALA A 385 -15.94 13.24 -31.07
C ALA A 385 -17.06 14.25 -30.72
N ALA A 386 -17.81 14.00 -29.64
CA ALA A 386 -18.83 14.91 -29.14
C ALA A 386 -18.26 16.25 -28.64
N ALA A 387 -17.12 16.23 -27.93
CA ALA A 387 -16.43 17.45 -27.50
C ALA A 387 -15.88 18.25 -28.71
N CYS A 388 -15.32 17.57 -29.71
CA CYS A 388 -14.83 18.20 -30.93
C CYS A 388 -15.98 18.82 -31.74
N ALA A 389 -17.11 18.12 -31.88
CA ALA A 389 -18.33 18.65 -32.49
C ALA A 389 -18.94 19.82 -31.71
N SER A 390 -18.94 19.78 -30.37
CA SER A 390 -19.42 20.88 -29.53
C SER A 390 -18.53 22.12 -29.63
N ASN A 391 -17.21 21.95 -29.74
CA ASN A 391 -16.29 23.06 -29.95
C ASN A 391 -16.44 23.65 -31.36
N ALA A 392 -16.55 22.83 -32.40
CA ALA A 392 -16.83 23.30 -33.76
C ALA A 392 -18.17 24.05 -33.86
N ALA A 393 -19.21 23.59 -33.14
CA ALA A 393 -20.49 24.30 -33.06
C ALA A 393 -20.35 25.66 -32.35
N LYS A 394 -19.59 25.74 -31.25
CA LYS A 394 -19.32 27.01 -30.55
C LYS A 394 -18.46 27.97 -31.37
N GLU A 395 -17.51 27.47 -32.16
CA GLU A 395 -16.71 28.27 -33.09
C GLU A 395 -17.59 28.81 -34.22
N GLN A 396 -18.57 28.04 -34.71
CA GLN A 396 -19.58 28.51 -35.67
C GLN A 396 -20.56 29.52 -35.06
N GLU A 397 -21.02 29.31 -33.82
CA GLU A 397 -21.86 30.28 -33.11
C GLU A 397 -21.11 31.59 -32.87
N ALA A 398 -19.85 31.54 -32.41
CA ALA A 398 -19.00 32.72 -32.22
C ALA A 398 -18.78 33.49 -33.53
N ALA A 399 -18.42 32.80 -34.62
CA ALA A 399 -18.29 33.41 -35.94
C ALA A 399 -19.61 34.04 -36.43
N SER A 400 -20.77 33.44 -36.12
CA SER A 400 -22.08 33.99 -36.46
C SER A 400 -22.43 35.24 -35.64
N SER A 401 -22.03 35.29 -34.36
CA SER A 401 -22.23 36.47 -33.51
C SER A 401 -21.38 37.66 -33.96
N GLU A 402 -20.10 37.46 -34.29
CA GLU A 402 -19.22 38.53 -34.80
C GLU A 402 -19.73 39.13 -36.12
N THR A 403 -20.26 38.31 -37.03
CA THR A 403 -20.94 38.83 -38.24
C THR A 403 -22.24 39.59 -37.97
N SER A 404 -22.88 39.37 -36.82
CA SER A 404 -24.12 40.07 -36.46
C SER A 404 -23.89 41.43 -35.78
N GLU A 405 -22.76 41.62 -35.10
CA GLU A 405 -22.35 42.92 -34.54
C GLU A 405 -21.77 43.84 -35.62
N ALA A 406 -20.93 43.31 -36.52
CA ALA A 406 -20.38 44.07 -37.65
C ALA A 406 -21.47 44.65 -38.59
N ALA A 407 -22.63 44.01 -38.67
CA ALA A 407 -23.77 44.47 -39.47
C ALA A 407 -24.59 45.61 -38.83
N LYS A 408 -24.36 45.94 -37.55
CA LYS A 408 -25.14 46.97 -36.82
C LYS A 408 -24.44 48.33 -36.69
N GLU A 409 -23.14 48.43 -36.96
CA GLU A 409 -22.39 49.70 -36.79
C GLU A 409 -22.29 50.56 -38.06
N GLN A 410 -22.85 50.15 -39.21
CA GLN A 410 -22.71 50.89 -40.49
C GLN A 410 -23.95 51.73 -40.93
N GLU A 411 -25.01 51.86 -40.13
CA GLU A 411 -26.25 52.54 -40.57
C GLU A 411 -26.82 53.55 -39.56
N SER A 412 -26.03 54.55 -39.10
CA SER A 412 -26.59 55.76 -38.45
C SER A 412 -25.69 57.02 -38.41
N THR A 413 -25.62 57.77 -39.51
CA THR A 413 -25.17 59.19 -39.62
C THR A 413 -25.92 59.76 -40.84
N GLU A 414 -26.77 60.79 -40.85
CA GLU A 414 -26.89 62.10 -40.18
C GLU A 414 -28.37 62.62 -40.33
N PRO A 415 -28.74 63.91 -40.09
CA PRO A 415 -29.10 64.50 -38.80
C PRO A 415 -30.60 64.91 -38.69
N LYS A 416 -31.07 65.22 -37.47
CA LYS A 416 -32.46 65.62 -37.21
C LYS A 416 -32.79 67.09 -37.55
N ILE A 417 -33.98 67.32 -38.12
CA ILE A 417 -34.69 68.62 -38.16
C ILE A 417 -36.07 68.44 -37.50
N VAL A 418 -36.53 69.48 -36.79
CA VAL A 418 -37.81 69.62 -36.02
C VAL A 418 -38.25 71.08 -36.24
N PRO A 419 -39.54 71.48 -36.44
CA PRO A 419 -40.81 71.06 -35.79
C PRO A 419 -41.87 70.53 -36.80
N ALA A 420 -43.21 70.46 -36.61
CA ALA A 420 -44.17 71.05 -35.64
C ALA A 420 -45.46 70.18 -35.46
N PRO A 421 -46.41 70.52 -34.55
CA PRO A 421 -47.59 69.71 -34.25
C PRO A 421 -48.89 70.22 -34.92
N VAL A 422 -50.02 69.47 -34.78
CA VAL A 422 -51.39 69.93 -34.41
C VAL A 422 -52.43 68.77 -34.54
N GLU A 423 -53.13 68.53 -33.42
CA GLU A 423 -54.56 68.21 -33.15
C GLU A 423 -55.46 67.28 -34.05
N ASP A 424 -56.20 66.42 -33.34
CA ASP A 424 -57.69 66.25 -33.33
C ASP A 424 -58.50 65.22 -34.16
N LEU A 425 -59.50 64.65 -33.44
CA LEU A 425 -60.82 64.05 -33.82
C LEU A 425 -60.83 62.66 -34.52
N GLU A 426 -61.50 61.62 -33.98
CA GLU A 426 -62.96 61.27 -34.07
C GLU A 426 -63.41 60.88 -35.51
N VAL A 427 -64.28 59.88 -35.81
CA VAL A 427 -65.09 58.89 -35.05
C VAL A 427 -65.64 57.80 -36.03
N GLU A 428 -66.21 56.68 -35.53
CA GLU A 428 -67.10 55.70 -36.24
C GLU A 428 -66.56 54.86 -37.44
N SER A 429 -67.31 53.91 -38.02
CA SER A 429 -67.87 52.63 -37.49
C SER A 429 -68.51 51.81 -38.64
N GLU A 430 -68.44 50.47 -38.61
CA GLU A 430 -69.27 49.44 -39.31
C GLU A 430 -68.63 48.06 -38.96
N GLY A 431 -69.28 46.92 -38.66
CA GLY A 431 -70.56 46.31 -39.10
C GLY A 431 -70.27 45.25 -40.19
N LEU A 432 -70.63 43.94 -40.13
CA LEU A 432 -71.45 43.12 -39.21
C LEU A 432 -71.32 41.59 -39.60
N LYS A 433 -71.71 40.64 -38.70
CA LYS A 433 -71.96 39.16 -38.89
C LYS A 433 -70.73 38.25 -39.13
N ILE A 434 -70.42 37.17 -38.40
CA ILE A 434 -71.17 36.07 -37.72
C ILE A 434 -71.72 34.97 -38.67
N VAL A 435 -71.06 33.79 -38.66
CA VAL A 435 -71.67 32.43 -38.72
C VAL A 435 -70.76 31.41 -38.00
N GLU A 436 -71.31 30.69 -37.03
CA GLU A 436 -70.93 29.35 -36.52
C GLU A 436 -72.15 28.41 -36.78
N PRO A 437 -72.16 27.06 -36.55
CA PRO A 437 -71.23 26.19 -35.79
C PRO A 437 -70.92 24.82 -36.47
N GLU A 438 -70.21 23.90 -35.78
CA GLU A 438 -70.75 22.64 -35.22
C GLU A 438 -69.67 21.69 -34.64
N ASP A 439 -69.98 21.09 -33.48
CA ASP A 439 -69.24 19.99 -32.84
C ASP A 439 -69.58 18.63 -33.48
N ASP A 440 -68.67 17.65 -33.47
CA ASP A 440 -69.08 16.28 -33.10
C ASP A 440 -67.95 15.41 -32.49
N LYS A 441 -68.34 14.26 -31.93
CA LYS A 441 -67.65 13.52 -30.87
C LYS A 441 -66.84 12.29 -31.32
N GLN A 442 -65.97 11.86 -30.40
CA GLN A 442 -65.35 10.53 -30.21
C GLN A 442 -66.27 9.31 -30.53
N PRO A 443 -65.77 8.05 -30.77
CA PRO A 443 -64.79 7.36 -29.89
C PRO A 443 -63.90 6.17 -30.38
N VAL A 444 -62.86 5.87 -29.56
CA VAL A 444 -62.33 4.56 -29.08
C VAL A 444 -61.96 3.39 -30.03
N ALA A 445 -60.69 2.91 -29.92
CA ALA A 445 -60.21 1.50 -29.74
C ALA A 445 -58.71 1.36 -30.14
N ALA A 446 -57.93 0.29 -29.89
CA ALA A 446 -57.67 -0.60 -28.73
C ALA A 446 -56.55 -1.62 -29.13
N SER A 447 -55.95 -2.34 -28.18
CA SER A 447 -54.82 -3.34 -28.31
C SER A 447 -53.42 -2.75 -28.62
N ALA A 448 -52.28 -3.12 -28.01
CA ALA A 448 -51.81 -4.17 -27.08
C ALA A 448 -51.05 -5.38 -27.67
N SER A 449 -49.81 -5.53 -27.20
CA SER A 449 -48.96 -6.75 -27.11
C SER A 449 -48.36 -7.36 -28.39
N GLN A 450 -47.01 -7.33 -28.49
CA GLN A 450 -46.15 -8.40 -27.97
C GLN A 450 -44.85 -7.83 -27.42
#